data_AF-A0A1Y2Q8Y8-F1
#
_entry.id   AF-A0A1Y2Q8Y8-F1
#
_cell.length_a   1.000
_cell.length_b   1.000
_cell.length_c   1.000
_cell.angle_alpha   90.00
_cell.angle_beta   90.00
_cell.angle_gamma   90.00
#
_symmetry.space_group_name_H-M   'P 1'
#
loop_
_entity.id
_entity.type
_entity.pdbx_description
1 polymer ?
#
loop_
_entity_poly.entity_id
_entity_poly.type
_entity_poly.pdbx_seq_one_letter_code
_entity_poly.pdbx_strand_id
1 'polypeptide(L)'
;MRHGAARDAVTVTSAELIRAHATLRRGSHFLGLGLGGPGAAPRAIEGRHRAKVIGNGLRELDRFLNLLVGEAARCRGIAMPRGERNTANKLARLRRALRVPDPDHARLMALGRSRNCLFHCGGTVRRGDRRGEAAMTAGWHGEGDVLRRVPVGAELAVSPADLSEVCLFYRDIADRLLAEARGISNGTP
;
A
#
# COMPACT_ATOMS: atom_id res chain seq x y z
N MET A 1 38.03 34.99 5.69
CA MET A 1 37.89 33.62 6.24
C MET A 1 36.72 32.93 5.55
N ARG A 2 36.89 31.65 5.21
CA ARG A 2 36.11 30.83 4.26
C ARG A 2 34.65 30.65 4.71
N HIS A 3 33.68 30.98 3.86
CA HIS A 3 32.82 30.04 3.12
C HIS A 3 32.23 28.90 3.97
N GLY A 4 31.01 29.13 4.46
CA GLY A 4 30.08 28.08 4.89
C GLY A 4 28.79 28.24 4.11
N ALA A 5 28.81 27.91 2.82
CA ALA A 5 27.61 27.82 2.02
C ALA A 5 26.67 26.79 2.68
N ALA A 6 25.54 27.27 3.18
CA ALA A 6 24.38 26.42 3.39
C ALA A 6 24.15 25.69 2.07
N ARG A 7 24.41 24.38 2.05
CA ARG A 7 24.01 23.55 0.93
C ARG A 7 22.49 23.61 0.90
N ASP A 8 21.96 24.48 0.05
CA ASP A 8 20.61 24.39 -0.44
C ASP A 8 20.39 22.92 -0.80
N ALA A 9 19.55 22.25 -0.01
CA ALA A 9 19.10 20.92 -0.32
C ALA A 9 18.23 21.07 -1.57
N VAL A 10 18.86 21.09 -2.74
CA VAL A 10 18.17 20.99 -4.01
C VAL A 10 17.35 19.71 -3.94
N THR A 11 16.03 19.87 -3.79
CA THR A 11 15.08 18.78 -3.79
C THR A 11 15.04 18.18 -5.19
N VAL A 12 16.03 17.35 -5.53
CA VAL A 12 16.04 16.63 -6.80
C VAL A 12 14.97 15.55 -6.71
N THR A 13 13.78 15.86 -7.21
CA THR A 13 12.75 14.86 -7.47
C THR A 13 13.26 13.99 -8.63
N SER A 14 13.57 12.72 -8.38
CA SER A 14 14.04 11.83 -9.45
C SER A 14 12.90 11.49 -10.42
N ALA A 15 13.24 11.32 -11.71
CA ALA A 15 12.25 10.90 -12.70
C ALA A 15 11.69 9.51 -12.37
N GLU A 16 12.49 8.66 -11.74
CA GLU A 16 12.12 7.34 -11.23
C GLU A 16 11.06 7.42 -10.13
N LEU A 17 11.18 8.38 -9.20
CA LEU A 17 10.19 8.62 -8.15
C LEU A 17 8.84 9.00 -8.76
N ILE A 18 8.84 9.94 -9.71
CA ILE A 18 7.63 10.37 -10.42
C ILE A 18 6.98 9.21 -11.17
N ARG A 19 7.79 8.39 -11.87
CA ARG A 19 7.28 7.21 -12.60
C ARG A 19 6.71 6.16 -11.66
N ALA A 20 7.37 5.88 -10.53
CA ALA A 20 6.89 4.92 -9.53
C ALA A 20 5.56 5.38 -8.90
N HIS A 21 5.47 6.66 -8.54
CA HIS A 21 4.26 7.28 -8.01
C HIS A 21 3.10 7.21 -9.00
N ALA A 22 3.33 7.66 -10.24
CA ALA A 22 2.30 7.63 -11.28
C ALA A 22 1.83 6.20 -11.61
N THR A 23 2.74 5.22 -11.55
CA THR A 23 2.42 3.80 -11.77
C THR A 23 1.51 3.26 -10.67
N LEU A 24 1.84 3.49 -9.40
CA LEU A 24 0.99 3.09 -8.28
C LEU A 24 -0.39 3.75 -8.36
N ARG A 25 -0.46 5.05 -8.67
CA ARG A 25 -1.74 5.76 -8.83
C ARG A 25 -2.61 5.18 -9.94
N ARG A 26 -2.03 4.96 -11.14
CA ARG A 26 -2.76 4.37 -12.26
C ARG A 26 -3.22 2.94 -11.96
N GLY A 27 -2.35 2.12 -11.38
CA GLY A 27 -2.71 0.75 -11.00
C GLY A 27 -3.84 0.71 -9.97
N SER A 28 -3.77 1.58 -8.95
CA SER A 28 -4.81 1.68 -7.92
C SER A 28 -6.13 2.14 -8.52
N HIS A 29 -6.11 3.15 -9.39
CA HIS A 29 -7.32 3.60 -10.08
C HIS A 29 -7.94 2.50 -10.94
N PHE A 30 -7.15 1.82 -11.77
CA PHE A 30 -7.60 0.74 -12.64
C PHE A 30 -8.23 -0.42 -11.85
N LEU A 31 -7.59 -0.84 -10.76
CA LEU A 31 -8.10 -1.91 -9.91
C LEU A 31 -9.37 -1.48 -9.15
N GLY A 32 -9.40 -0.25 -8.62
CA GLY A 32 -10.54 0.30 -7.88
C GLY A 32 -11.81 0.44 -8.73
N LEU A 33 -11.67 0.60 -10.04
CA LEU A 33 -12.79 0.58 -10.99
C LEU A 33 -13.24 -0.84 -11.39
N GLY A 34 -12.71 -1.89 -10.77
CA GLY A 34 -13.05 -3.27 -11.13
C GLY A 34 -12.49 -3.68 -12.50
N LEU A 35 -11.22 -3.32 -12.76
CA LEU A 35 -10.53 -3.52 -14.04
C LEU A 35 -11.20 -2.76 -15.20
N GLY A 36 -11.78 -1.60 -14.89
CA GLY A 36 -12.41 -0.69 -15.84
C GLY A 36 -11.43 0.34 -16.39
N GLY A 37 -11.72 0.86 -17.58
CA GLY A 37 -10.96 1.96 -18.19
C GLY A 37 -11.25 3.33 -17.53
N PRO A 38 -10.54 4.39 -17.94
CA PRO A 38 -10.83 5.76 -17.52
C PRO A 38 -12.30 6.12 -17.75
N GLY A 39 -12.96 6.73 -16.75
CA GLY A 39 -14.37 7.12 -16.82
C GLY A 39 -15.38 6.02 -16.52
N ALA A 40 -14.94 4.77 -16.29
CA ALA A 40 -15.85 3.70 -15.87
C ALA A 40 -16.33 3.89 -14.42
N ALA A 41 -17.57 3.50 -14.14
CA ALA A 41 -18.05 3.36 -12.77
C ALA A 41 -17.42 2.12 -12.10
N PRO A 42 -17.15 2.15 -10.78
CA PRO A 42 -16.71 0.97 -10.06
C PRO A 42 -17.72 -0.18 -10.22
N ARG A 43 -17.21 -1.37 -10.56
CA ARG A 43 -18.03 -2.59 -10.73
C ARG A 43 -17.44 -3.76 -9.99
N ALA A 44 -18.26 -4.79 -9.78
CA ALA A 44 -17.76 -6.06 -9.28
C ALA A 44 -16.82 -6.70 -10.31
N ILE A 45 -15.70 -7.24 -9.82
CA ILE A 45 -14.94 -8.25 -10.56
C ILE A 45 -15.69 -9.57 -10.37
N GLU A 46 -16.04 -10.26 -11.45
CA GLU A 46 -16.89 -11.45 -11.42
C GLU A 46 -16.15 -12.71 -11.91
N GLY A 47 -16.81 -13.86 -11.79
CA GLY A 47 -16.35 -15.13 -12.34
C GLY A 47 -15.53 -16.02 -11.39
N ARG A 48 -15.32 -17.28 -11.81
CA ARG A 48 -14.71 -18.36 -11.01
C ARG A 48 -13.31 -18.08 -10.45
N HIS A 49 -12.60 -17.09 -11.02
CA HIS A 49 -11.23 -16.75 -10.63
C HIS A 49 -11.13 -15.37 -9.96
N ARG A 50 -12.27 -14.76 -9.63
CA ARG A 50 -12.37 -13.45 -9.00
C ARG A 50 -11.40 -13.25 -7.84
N ALA A 51 -11.40 -14.15 -6.85
CA ALA A 51 -10.52 -14.04 -5.69
C ALA A 51 -9.04 -13.98 -6.09
N LYS A 52 -8.62 -14.83 -7.03
CA LYS A 52 -7.25 -14.86 -7.52
C LYS A 52 -6.88 -13.60 -8.31
N VAL A 53 -7.81 -13.07 -9.10
CA VAL A 53 -7.64 -11.80 -9.84
C VAL A 53 -7.45 -10.63 -8.88
N ILE A 54 -8.33 -10.49 -7.88
CA ILE A 54 -8.20 -9.45 -6.85
C ILE A 54 -6.88 -9.62 -6.08
N GLY A 55 -6.58 -10.84 -5.63
CA GLY A 55 -5.34 -11.15 -4.93
C GLY A 55 -4.09 -10.78 -5.74
N ASN A 56 -4.10 -11.04 -7.05
CA ASN A 56 -3.02 -10.61 -7.95
C ASN A 56 -2.93 -9.09 -8.09
N GLY A 57 -4.06 -8.40 -8.28
CA GLY A 57 -4.09 -6.95 -8.33
C GLY A 57 -3.47 -6.31 -7.09
N LEU A 58 -3.86 -6.78 -5.90
CA LEU A 58 -3.30 -6.31 -4.63
C LEU A 58 -1.81 -6.62 -4.47
N ARG A 59 -1.34 -7.77 -4.98
CA ARG A 59 0.10 -8.10 -4.99
C ARG A 59 0.88 -7.15 -5.88
N GLU A 60 0.31 -6.74 -7.00
CA GLU A 60 0.94 -5.78 -7.91
C GLU A 60 0.98 -4.38 -7.30
N LEU A 61 -0.10 -3.91 -6.68
CA LEU A 61 -0.12 -2.62 -5.97
C LEU A 61 0.94 -2.57 -4.86
N ASP A 62 1.09 -3.64 -4.09
CA ASP A 62 2.11 -3.73 -3.05
C ASP A 62 3.54 -3.73 -3.63
N ARG A 63 3.76 -4.33 -4.80
CA ARG A 63 5.05 -4.27 -5.51
C ARG A 63 5.34 -2.84 -5.98
N PHE A 64 4.35 -2.17 -6.58
CA PHE A 64 4.49 -0.77 -6.99
C PHE A 64 4.79 0.14 -5.80
N LEU A 65 4.10 -0.06 -4.66
CA LEU A 65 4.41 0.64 -3.42
C LEU A 65 5.83 0.33 -2.92
N ASN A 66 6.26 -0.93 -2.95
CA ASN A 66 7.62 -1.30 -2.55
C ASN A 66 8.69 -0.56 -3.37
N LEU A 67 8.48 -0.43 -4.68
CA LEU A 67 9.35 0.32 -5.58
C LEU A 67 9.34 1.82 -5.23
N LEU A 68 8.15 2.41 -5.05
CA LEU A 68 8.01 3.81 -4.66
C LEU A 68 8.74 4.13 -3.34
N VAL A 69 8.63 3.26 -2.32
CA VAL A 69 9.37 3.41 -1.06
C VAL A 69 10.89 3.37 -1.29
N GLY A 70 11.37 2.52 -2.20
CA GLY A 70 12.78 2.46 -2.56
C GLY A 70 13.29 3.74 -3.24
N GLU A 71 12.49 4.30 -4.15
CA GLU A 71 12.78 5.55 -4.83
C GLU A 71 12.76 6.75 -3.87
N ALA A 72 11.77 6.79 -2.96
CA ALA A 72 11.68 7.80 -1.91
C ALA A 72 12.91 7.77 -0.98
N ALA A 73 13.32 6.58 -0.55
CA ALA A 73 14.53 6.42 0.25
C ALA A 73 15.79 6.92 -0.49
N ARG A 74 15.92 6.63 -1.79
CA ARG A 74 17.05 7.10 -2.61
C ARG A 74 17.09 8.62 -2.70
N CYS A 75 15.95 9.27 -2.93
CA CYS A 75 15.87 10.74 -2.98
C CYS A 75 16.28 11.40 -1.65
N ARG A 76 16.06 10.70 -0.53
CA ARG A 76 16.43 11.15 0.81
C ARG A 76 17.82 10.70 1.27
N GLY A 77 18.57 9.99 0.42
CA GLY A 77 19.88 9.45 0.77
C GLY A 77 19.84 8.37 1.86
N ILE A 78 18.70 7.72 2.06
CA ILE A 78 18.50 6.71 3.12
C ILE A 78 18.84 5.33 2.55
N ALA A 79 19.82 4.67 3.16
CA ALA A 79 20.19 3.31 2.83
C ALA A 79 19.09 2.32 3.28
N MET A 80 18.66 1.46 2.36
CA MET A 80 17.66 0.43 2.60
C MET A 80 18.23 -0.96 2.28
N PRO A 81 17.84 -2.01 3.03
CA PRO A 81 18.25 -3.38 2.71
C PRO A 81 17.85 -3.76 1.29
N ARG A 82 18.79 -4.36 0.53
CA ARG A 82 18.51 -4.88 -0.81
C ARG A 82 17.54 -6.04 -0.71
N GLY A 83 16.50 -6.05 -1.54
CA GLY A 83 15.57 -7.17 -1.65
C GLY A 83 14.52 -7.29 -0.55
N GLU A 84 14.31 -6.27 0.31
CA GLU A 84 13.22 -6.29 1.31
C GLU A 84 11.85 -6.29 0.60
N ARG A 85 11.21 -7.47 0.55
CA ARG A 85 9.92 -7.69 -0.12
C ARG A 85 8.71 -7.36 0.75
N ASN A 86 8.89 -7.21 2.06
CA ASN A 86 7.80 -6.79 2.95
C ASN A 86 7.67 -5.27 2.92
N THR A 87 6.72 -4.80 2.13
CA THR A 87 6.46 -3.38 1.91
C THR A 87 6.08 -2.62 3.19
N ALA A 88 5.34 -3.24 4.10
CA ALA A 88 4.97 -2.62 5.38
C ALA A 88 6.21 -2.33 6.25
N ASN A 89 7.10 -3.31 6.37
CA ASN A 89 8.35 -3.15 7.13
C ASN A 89 9.30 -2.15 6.44
N LYS A 90 9.37 -2.20 5.11
CA LYS A 90 10.19 -1.28 4.32
C LYS A 90 9.72 0.17 4.50
N LEU A 91 8.42 0.42 4.45
CA LEU A 91 7.83 1.73 4.70
C LEU A 91 8.08 2.20 6.14
N ALA A 92 7.86 1.33 7.13
CA ALA A 92 8.12 1.63 8.54
C ALA A 92 9.57 2.06 8.78
N ARG A 93 10.53 1.35 8.15
CA ARG A 93 11.96 1.69 8.23
C ARG A 93 12.25 3.06 7.62
N LEU A 94 11.69 3.36 6.45
CA LEU A 94 11.83 4.68 5.82
C LEU A 94 11.27 5.79 6.72
N ARG A 95 10.03 5.64 7.20
CA ARG A 95 9.37 6.64 8.04
C ARG A 95 10.08 6.84 9.37
N ARG A 96 10.56 5.77 10.00
CA ARG A 96 11.44 5.85 11.18
C ARG A 96 12.71 6.64 10.89
N ALA A 97 13.37 6.42 9.75
CA ALA A 97 14.58 7.16 9.37
C ALA A 97 14.27 8.65 9.10
N LEU A 98 13.10 8.95 8.57
CA LEU A 98 12.59 10.32 8.38
C LEU A 98 12.04 10.96 9.66
N ARG A 99 11.90 10.20 10.75
CA ARG A 99 11.26 10.62 12.02
C ARG A 99 9.82 11.10 11.84
N VAL A 100 9.07 10.46 10.95
CA VAL A 100 7.64 10.72 10.74
C VAL A 100 6.79 9.54 11.26
N PRO A 101 5.52 9.77 11.66
CA PRO A 101 4.62 8.70 12.08
C PRO A 101 4.38 7.65 10.99
N ASP A 102 4.11 6.41 11.40
CA ASP A 102 3.72 5.31 10.50
C ASP A 102 2.35 4.70 10.89
N PRO A 103 1.24 5.44 10.68
CA PRO A 103 -0.09 4.96 11.05
C PRO A 103 -0.56 3.78 10.19
N ASP A 104 0.04 3.60 9.01
CA ASP A 104 -0.44 2.67 7.99
C ASP A 104 0.08 1.23 8.20
N HIS A 105 1.05 1.02 9.10
CA HIS A 105 1.78 -0.25 9.24
C HIS A 105 0.85 -1.44 9.50
N ALA A 106 -0.04 -1.33 10.48
CA ALA A 106 -0.95 -2.41 10.86
C ALA A 106 -1.90 -2.78 9.72
N ARG A 107 -2.42 -1.77 9.01
CA ARG A 107 -3.32 -1.95 7.87
C ARG A 107 -2.60 -2.57 6.67
N LEU A 108 -1.36 -2.18 6.38
CA LEU A 108 -0.54 -2.82 5.33
C LEU A 108 -0.22 -4.28 5.65
N MET A 109 0.03 -4.61 6.92
CA MET A 109 0.20 -6.01 7.35
C MET A 109 -1.08 -6.82 7.16
N ALA A 110 -2.25 -6.25 7.48
CA ALA A 110 -3.56 -6.87 7.24
C ALA A 110 -3.86 -7.06 5.75
N LEU A 111 -3.54 -6.07 4.90
CA LEU A 111 -3.59 -6.19 3.44
C LEU A 111 -2.67 -7.30 2.92
N GLY A 112 -1.47 -7.42 3.49
CA GLY A 112 -0.54 -8.50 3.18
C GLY A 112 -1.12 -9.89 3.43
N ARG A 113 -1.90 -10.07 4.49
CA ARG A 113 -2.62 -11.32 4.77
C ARG A 113 -3.81 -11.50 3.84
N SER A 114 -4.61 -10.46 3.64
CA SER A 114 -5.80 -10.45 2.78
C SER A 114 -5.45 -10.88 1.35
N ARG A 115 -4.43 -10.27 0.73
CA ARG A 115 -3.99 -10.64 -0.63
C ARG A 115 -3.50 -12.08 -0.72
N ASN A 116 -2.83 -12.59 0.31
CA ASN A 116 -2.32 -13.95 0.33
C ASN A 116 -3.47 -14.96 0.48
N CYS A 117 -4.48 -14.65 1.30
CA CYS A 117 -5.71 -15.43 1.41
C CYS A 117 -6.43 -15.50 0.05
N LEU A 118 -6.65 -14.35 -0.61
CA LEU A 118 -7.28 -14.27 -1.93
C LEU A 118 -6.50 -15.05 -3.00
N PHE A 119 -5.18 -14.87 -3.04
CA PHE A 119 -4.34 -15.44 -4.10
C PHE A 119 -4.04 -16.94 -3.92
N HIS A 120 -3.66 -17.36 -2.71
CA HIS A 120 -3.21 -18.73 -2.44
C HIS A 120 -4.32 -19.64 -1.91
N CYS A 121 -5.31 -19.08 -1.20
CA CYS A 121 -6.38 -19.85 -0.56
C CYS A 121 -7.73 -19.69 -1.26
N GLY A 122 -7.77 -19.00 -2.42
CA GLY A 122 -9.00 -18.76 -3.16
C GLY A 122 -10.02 -17.89 -2.42
N GLY A 123 -9.58 -17.13 -1.41
CA GLY A 123 -10.47 -16.33 -0.56
C GLY A 123 -10.92 -17.03 0.72
N THR A 124 -10.65 -18.31 0.93
CA THR A 124 -10.96 -18.97 2.22
C THR A 124 -9.92 -18.61 3.27
N VAL A 125 -10.36 -18.14 4.44
CA VAL A 125 -9.47 -17.80 5.56
C VAL A 125 -9.00 -19.07 6.25
N ARG A 126 -7.73 -19.43 6.09
CA ARG A 126 -7.15 -20.66 6.67
C ARG A 126 -6.38 -20.45 7.97
N ARG A 127 -6.12 -19.20 8.36
CA ARG A 127 -5.33 -18.85 9.54
C ARG A 127 -5.72 -17.46 10.04
N GLY A 128 -5.78 -17.27 11.37
CA GLY A 128 -5.91 -15.96 11.97
C GLY A 128 -4.64 -15.09 11.87
N ASP A 129 -4.65 -13.91 12.50
CA ASP A 129 -3.51 -12.99 12.40
C ASP A 129 -2.24 -13.59 13.00
N ARG A 130 -2.37 -14.33 14.10
CA ARG A 130 -1.29 -15.13 14.71
C ARG A 130 -1.62 -16.62 14.71
N ARG A 131 -0.60 -17.44 15.03
CA ARG A 131 -0.79 -18.88 15.18
C ARG A 131 -1.79 -19.15 16.31
N GLY A 132 -2.84 -19.92 16.04
CA GLY A 132 -3.86 -20.27 17.02
C GLY A 132 -5.01 -19.25 17.15
N GLU A 133 -4.93 -18.10 16.50
CA GLU A 133 -6.05 -17.14 16.53
C GLU A 133 -7.19 -17.56 15.59
N ALA A 134 -8.43 -17.34 16.05
CA ALA A 134 -9.65 -17.77 15.37
C ALA A 134 -10.13 -16.84 14.24
N ALA A 135 -9.50 -15.67 14.07
CA ALA A 135 -9.90 -14.70 13.06
C ALA A 135 -8.70 -13.93 12.47
N MET A 136 -8.85 -13.57 11.20
CA MET A 136 -7.93 -12.75 10.43
C MET A 136 -8.49 -11.32 10.32
N THR A 137 -7.64 -10.32 10.49
CA THR A 137 -7.96 -8.92 10.15
C THR A 137 -7.74 -8.69 8.67
N ALA A 138 -8.78 -8.21 7.97
CA ALA A 138 -8.72 -7.79 6.58
C ALA A 138 -8.13 -6.37 6.44
N GLY A 139 -7.67 -6.04 5.25
CA GLY A 139 -7.02 -4.76 4.94
C GLY A 139 -7.96 -3.56 4.69
N TRP A 140 -9.26 -3.75 4.89
CA TRP A 140 -10.34 -2.79 4.66
C TRP A 140 -11.31 -2.81 5.83
N HIS A 141 -12.14 -1.77 5.92
CA HIS A 141 -13.02 -1.60 7.06
C HIS A 141 -14.24 -2.51 7.00
N GLY A 142 -14.74 -2.86 8.18
CA GLY A 142 -16.02 -3.51 8.38
C GLY A 142 -17.08 -2.46 8.64
N GLU A 143 -17.80 -2.63 9.74
CA GLU A 143 -18.70 -1.59 10.25
C GLU A 143 -17.89 -0.52 11.00
N GLY A 144 -18.14 0.75 10.67
CA GLY A 144 -17.40 1.88 11.22
C GLY A 144 -15.92 1.90 10.82
N ASP A 145 -15.09 2.46 11.70
CA ASP A 145 -13.65 2.68 11.44
C ASP A 145 -12.75 1.52 11.87
N VAL A 146 -13.32 0.34 12.13
CA VAL A 146 -12.56 -0.85 12.54
C VAL A 146 -12.31 -1.76 11.33
N LEU A 147 -11.08 -2.24 11.19
CA LEU A 147 -10.73 -3.22 10.16
C LEU A 147 -11.55 -4.50 10.32
N ARG A 148 -12.10 -5.00 9.21
CA ARG A 148 -12.99 -6.18 9.20
C ARG A 148 -12.28 -7.41 9.77
N ARG A 149 -12.95 -8.13 10.67
CA ARG A 149 -12.49 -9.42 11.21
C ARG A 149 -13.22 -10.54 10.50
N VAL A 150 -12.47 -11.51 9.98
CA VAL A 150 -13.03 -12.67 9.25
C VAL A 150 -12.62 -13.96 9.97
N PRO A 151 -13.59 -14.77 10.43
CA PRO A 151 -13.30 -16.04 11.10
C PRO A 151 -12.49 -17.00 10.22
N VAL A 152 -11.66 -17.83 10.84
CA VAL A 152 -11.04 -18.98 10.16
C VAL A 152 -12.14 -19.94 9.69
N GLY A 153 -12.03 -20.40 8.44
CA GLY A 153 -13.03 -21.21 7.76
C GLY A 153 -14.01 -20.39 6.91
N ALA A 154 -14.16 -19.08 7.18
CA ALA A 154 -15.05 -18.22 6.41
C ALA A 154 -14.42 -17.76 5.08
N GLU A 155 -15.29 -17.30 4.18
CA GLU A 155 -14.88 -16.66 2.92
C GLU A 155 -14.58 -15.17 3.15
N LEU A 156 -13.44 -14.72 2.61
CA LEU A 156 -13.06 -13.33 2.52
C LEU A 156 -13.78 -12.67 1.34
N ALA A 157 -15.05 -12.30 1.56
CA ALA A 157 -15.79 -11.51 0.59
C ALA A 157 -15.22 -10.10 0.48
N VAL A 158 -14.90 -9.70 -0.75
CA VAL A 158 -14.48 -8.35 -1.12
C VAL A 158 -15.61 -7.71 -1.89
N SER A 159 -16.18 -6.59 -1.46
CA SER A 159 -17.15 -5.83 -2.24
C SER A 159 -16.44 -4.87 -3.22
N PRO A 160 -17.14 -4.29 -4.22
CA PRO A 160 -16.57 -3.20 -5.01
C PRO A 160 -16.14 -1.99 -4.16
N ALA A 161 -16.90 -1.68 -3.10
CA ALA A 161 -16.58 -0.62 -2.16
C ALA A 161 -15.29 -0.93 -1.39
N ASP A 162 -15.15 -2.16 -0.87
CA ASP A 162 -13.94 -2.61 -0.16
C ASP A 162 -12.70 -2.46 -1.07
N LEU A 163 -12.81 -2.88 -2.34
CA LEU A 163 -11.71 -2.79 -3.29
C LEU A 163 -11.34 -1.35 -3.63
N SER A 164 -12.35 -0.49 -3.84
CA SER A 164 -12.15 0.94 -4.07
C SER A 164 -11.47 1.61 -2.88
N GLU A 165 -11.93 1.32 -1.67
CA GLU A 165 -11.36 1.82 -0.41
C GLU A 165 -9.87 1.46 -0.28
N VAL A 166 -9.51 0.19 -0.53
CA VAL A 166 -8.11 -0.26 -0.53
C VAL A 166 -7.28 0.49 -1.59
N CYS A 167 -7.84 0.71 -2.77
CA CYS A 167 -7.15 1.43 -3.84
C CYS A 167 -6.95 2.92 -3.51
N LEU A 168 -7.92 3.56 -2.84
CA LEU A 168 -7.75 4.91 -2.29
C LEU A 168 -6.65 4.94 -1.24
N PHE A 169 -6.63 3.97 -0.32
CA PHE A 169 -5.57 3.87 0.69
C PHE A 169 -4.16 3.77 0.08
N TYR A 170 -3.97 2.96 -0.96
CA TYR A 170 -2.69 2.90 -1.68
C TYR A 170 -2.31 4.24 -2.34
N ARG A 171 -3.28 4.97 -2.89
CA ARG A 171 -3.06 6.30 -3.48
C ARG A 171 -2.66 7.32 -2.42
N ASP A 172 -3.31 7.33 -1.27
CA ASP A 172 -3.02 8.27 -0.19
C ASP A 172 -1.63 8.03 0.40
N ILE A 173 -1.20 6.77 0.52
CA ILE A 173 0.20 6.46 0.85
C ILE A 173 1.15 6.98 -0.24
N ALA A 174 0.82 6.79 -1.52
CA ALA A 174 1.65 7.25 -2.62
C ALA A 174 1.86 8.78 -2.59
N ASP A 175 0.78 9.52 -2.37
CA ASP A 175 0.79 10.98 -2.34
C ASP A 175 1.59 11.51 -1.14
N ARG A 176 1.40 10.91 0.05
CA ARG A 176 2.21 11.22 1.24
C ARG A 176 3.69 10.91 1.03
N LEU A 177 4.02 9.75 0.45
CA LEU A 177 5.41 9.38 0.16
C LEU A 177 6.08 10.34 -0.83
N LEU A 178 5.36 10.82 -1.83
CA LEU A 178 5.89 11.82 -2.77
C LEU A 178 6.19 13.15 -2.06
N ALA A 179 5.31 13.59 -1.16
CA ALA A 179 5.51 14.79 -0.35
C ALA A 179 6.71 14.63 0.61
N GLU A 180 6.76 13.51 1.35
CA GLU A 180 7.87 13.14 2.24
C GLU A 180 9.22 13.10 1.49
N ALA A 181 9.25 12.52 0.29
CA ALA A 181 10.45 12.46 -0.54
C ALA A 181 10.90 13.84 -1.04
N ARG A 182 9.96 14.76 -1.27
CA ARG A 182 10.23 16.16 -1.63
C ARG A 182 10.63 17.04 -0.44
N GLY A 183 10.62 16.50 0.78
CA GLY A 183 10.81 17.31 1.99
C GLY A 183 9.65 18.27 2.28
N ILE A 184 8.52 18.10 1.58
CA ILE A 184 7.28 18.80 1.90
C ILE A 184 6.69 18.03 3.07
N SER A 185 7.08 18.42 4.28
CA SER A 185 6.41 17.95 5.48
C SER A 185 5.03 18.58 5.47
N ASN A 186 3.97 17.79 5.31
CA ASN A 186 2.63 18.26 5.63
C ASN A 186 2.62 18.51 7.14
N GLY A 187 2.95 19.75 7.53
CA GLY A 187 2.51 20.29 8.79
C GLY A 187 1.00 20.08 8.83
N THR A 188 0.55 19.20 9.70
CA THR A 188 -0.87 19.10 10.04
C THR A 188 -0.98 19.86 11.38
N PRO A 189 -2.07 20.62 11.58
CA PRO A 189 -2.12 21.82 12.41
C PRO A 189 -1.87 21.58 13.90
#